data_AF-A0A6G0X654-F1
#
_entry.id   AF-A0A6G0X654-F1
#
_cell.length_a   1.000
_cell.length_b   1.000
_cell.length_c   1.000
_cell.angle_alpha   90.00
_cell.angle_beta   90.00
_cell.angle_gamma   90.00
#
_symmetry.space_group_name_H-M   'P 1'
#
loop_
_entity.id
_entity.type
_entity.pdbx_description
1 polymer ?
#
loop_
_entity_poly.entity_id
_entity_poly.type
_entity_poly.pdbx_seq_one_letter_code
_entity_poly.pdbx_strand_id
1 'polypeptide(L)'
;MPDEQGARQEKPLGLTLGFFKRFIEIHGGREAIKGLTTGDVCMRFLLPYTAATKLSLVEHVSQQPDGHLYAKPATWFVSHAWSYLYLDVVDALDDFFQENGLDDSVAMWFCTFCNNQHEIQTKSSLRSIGNVVMVMSPWNCPITLKRTWCVFEVYASIVENARFEIAMGKSQLEAFLQDMKDSSSFFQMLTTIQSEKSETTIPSDRDNIFRLIQDEVGFTKLDRMVFEAIEKWVFRTVEREIERAPSWESKARLLFTKAELAADIGQMQEAASASQEAYDIYREINDDTLSDMWMALAQLAVFLRDLGHSFEEVESMFINALTHLTGLLTKKHVDTLGVMSLLGQFYMFHGKYYSAEPVLMECFELRRQVLGEDHLGTRVTMSNISTVMRYQKRYEEALQWAQRCYDIECRVLGADHPESYRLRNEMGLVYRTLGHFDLAEEHLNNACRVCLRIYGPNHPHTLISQYTLGENYRLQGKYSEAEEILLRCLKEDDANMRTKEYCRVTKCLDWSTW
;
A
#
# COMPACT_ATOMS: atom_id res chain seq x y z
N MET A 1 -7.19 26.70 -36.32
CA MET A 1 -5.97 27.36 -35.81
C MET A 1 -6.30 27.84 -34.41
N PRO A 2 -5.76 27.21 -33.36
CA PRO A 2 -5.91 27.73 -32.01
C PRO A 2 -4.83 28.77 -31.74
N ASP A 3 -5.21 29.89 -31.12
CA ASP A 3 -4.31 30.96 -30.68
C ASP A 3 -3.29 30.42 -29.67
N GLU A 4 -2.04 30.39 -30.10
CA GLU A 4 -0.86 30.36 -29.25
C GLU A 4 -0.69 31.73 -28.57
N GLN A 5 -1.26 31.90 -27.38
CA GLN A 5 -0.74 32.83 -26.39
C GLN A 5 -0.72 32.14 -25.03
N GLY A 6 0.46 31.60 -24.68
CA GLY A 6 0.76 31.12 -23.35
C GLY A 6 0.77 32.28 -22.34
N ALA A 7 -0.41 32.62 -21.81
CA ALA A 7 -0.48 33.31 -20.54
C ALA A 7 0.01 32.33 -19.46
N ARG A 8 1.19 32.58 -18.87
CA ARG A 8 1.58 31.92 -17.62
C ARG A 8 0.46 32.20 -16.62
N GLN A 9 -0.34 31.19 -16.33
CA GLN A 9 -1.42 31.30 -15.36
C GLN A 9 -0.80 31.69 -14.02
N GLU A 10 -1.12 32.89 -13.53
CA GLU A 10 -0.51 33.44 -12.32
C GLU A 10 -0.85 32.53 -11.13
N LYS A 11 0.18 32.15 -10.36
CA LYS A 11 -0.01 31.24 -9.22
C LYS A 11 -0.97 31.87 -8.21
N PRO A 12 -1.95 31.10 -7.69
CA PRO A 12 -2.86 31.59 -6.67
C PRO A 12 -2.07 32.01 -5.43
N LEU A 13 -2.59 33.01 -4.71
CA LEU A 13 -2.05 33.34 -3.40
C LEU A 13 -2.34 32.19 -2.42
N GLY A 14 -1.38 31.95 -1.54
CA GLY A 14 -1.49 31.10 -0.37
C GLY A 14 -0.98 31.86 0.87
N LEU A 15 -1.08 31.22 2.02
CA LEU A 15 -0.54 31.76 3.27
C LEU A 15 0.70 30.99 3.69
N THR A 16 1.68 31.70 4.26
CA THR A 16 2.93 31.08 4.71
C THR A 16 2.72 30.19 5.93
N LEU A 17 3.57 29.17 6.11
CA LEU A 17 3.59 28.35 7.33
C LEU A 17 3.75 29.22 8.59
N GLY A 18 4.57 30.28 8.52
CA GLY A 18 4.68 31.28 9.58
C GLY A 18 3.35 31.97 9.90
N PHE A 19 2.48 32.18 8.91
CA PHE A 19 1.13 32.68 9.17
C PHE A 19 0.23 31.64 9.85
N PHE A 20 0.37 30.36 9.54
CA PHE A 20 -0.42 29.31 10.21
C PHE A 20 -0.10 29.28 11.71
N LYS A 21 1.19 29.42 12.06
CA LYS A 21 1.68 29.58 13.44
C LYS A 21 1.15 30.86 14.07
N ARG A 22 1.26 32.01 13.37
CA ARG A 22 0.71 33.30 13.84
C ARG A 22 -0.81 33.25 14.05
N PHE A 23 -1.55 32.56 13.19
CA PHE A 23 -3.01 32.40 13.29
C PHE A 23 -3.38 31.71 14.61
N ILE A 24 -2.60 30.71 15.03
CA ILE A 24 -2.76 30.07 16.34
C ILE A 24 -2.53 31.10 17.46
N GLU A 25 -1.46 31.88 17.38
CA GLU A 25 -1.11 32.88 18.42
C GLU A 25 -2.17 33.96 18.58
N ILE A 26 -2.65 34.57 17.48
CA ILE A 26 -3.65 35.65 17.54
C ILE A 26 -5.01 35.19 18.06
N HIS A 27 -5.28 33.88 18.05
CA HIS A 27 -6.53 33.28 18.52
C HIS A 27 -6.40 32.58 19.88
N GLY A 28 -5.42 32.98 20.69
CA GLY A 28 -5.27 32.51 22.08
C GLY A 28 -4.31 31.33 22.24
N GLY A 29 -3.50 31.04 21.23
CA GLY A 29 -2.47 30.02 21.27
C GLY A 29 -3.01 28.60 21.13
N ARG A 30 -2.11 27.61 21.31
CA ARG A 30 -2.41 26.19 21.08
C ARG A 30 -3.52 25.66 22.01
N GLU A 31 -3.60 26.13 23.26
CA GLU A 31 -4.63 25.67 24.21
C GLU A 31 -6.05 26.07 23.79
N ALA A 32 -6.24 27.22 23.12
CA ALA A 32 -7.54 27.64 22.62
C ALA A 32 -8.03 26.78 21.43
N ILE A 33 -7.10 26.21 20.66
CA ILE A 33 -7.38 25.43 19.44
C ILE A 33 -7.33 23.91 19.71
N LYS A 34 -6.78 23.49 20.83
CA LYS A 34 -6.59 22.08 21.19
C LYS A 34 -7.90 21.29 21.10
N GLY A 35 -7.83 20.16 20.41
CA GLY A 35 -8.99 19.27 20.21
C GLY A 35 -10.03 19.76 19.21
N LEU A 36 -9.80 20.90 18.55
CA LEU A 36 -10.69 21.41 17.50
C LEU A 36 -10.26 20.89 16.13
N THR A 37 -11.26 20.45 15.35
CA THR A 37 -11.05 20.09 13.96
C THR A 37 -10.77 21.33 13.10
N THR A 38 -10.26 21.14 11.89
CA THR A 38 -10.07 22.24 10.95
C THR A 38 -11.40 22.91 10.60
N GLY A 39 -12.50 22.14 10.54
CA GLY A 39 -13.86 22.68 10.43
C GLY A 39 -14.27 23.53 11.64
N ASP A 40 -14.02 23.06 12.86
CA ASP A 40 -14.28 23.86 14.08
C ASP A 40 -13.49 25.18 14.07
N VAL A 41 -12.22 25.13 13.69
CA VAL A 41 -11.36 26.33 13.63
C VAL A 41 -11.88 27.33 12.59
N CYS A 42 -12.33 26.82 11.43
CA CYS A 42 -12.97 27.65 10.41
C CYS A 42 -14.20 28.39 10.98
N MET A 43 -15.10 27.65 11.65
CA MET A 43 -16.35 28.20 12.17
C MET A 43 -16.15 29.13 13.37
N ARG A 44 -15.24 28.80 14.29
CA ARG A 44 -15.08 29.52 15.57
C ARG A 44 -14.14 30.71 15.50
N PHE A 45 -13.14 30.68 14.62
CA PHE A 45 -12.11 31.73 14.57
C PHE A 45 -12.05 32.43 13.21
N LEU A 46 -11.95 31.67 12.12
CA LEU A 46 -11.74 32.25 10.78
C LEU A 46 -12.94 33.05 10.28
N LEU A 47 -14.14 32.47 10.33
CA LEU A 47 -15.36 33.15 9.86
C LEU A 47 -15.62 34.45 10.64
N PRO A 48 -15.56 34.47 11.99
CA PRO A 48 -15.64 35.72 12.74
C PRO A 48 -14.54 36.73 12.37
N TYR A 49 -13.31 36.26 12.16
CA TYR A 49 -12.17 37.13 11.84
C TYR A 49 -12.31 37.83 10.49
N THR A 50 -12.92 37.16 9.51
CA THR A 50 -13.13 37.69 8.14
C THR A 50 -14.53 38.28 7.92
N ALA A 51 -15.41 38.27 8.92
CA ALA A 51 -16.82 38.64 8.79
C ALA A 51 -17.04 40.08 8.28
N ALA A 52 -16.18 41.03 8.68
CA ALA A 52 -16.30 42.42 8.27
C ALA A 52 -15.98 42.63 6.78
N THR A 53 -15.03 41.87 6.23
CA THR A 53 -14.60 42.00 4.84
C THR A 53 -15.32 41.04 3.90
N LYS A 54 -15.83 39.91 4.42
CA LYS A 54 -16.42 38.80 3.64
C LYS A 54 -15.49 38.23 2.56
N LEU A 55 -14.19 38.36 2.78
CA LEU A 55 -13.14 37.84 1.92
C LEU A 55 -12.67 36.48 2.42
N SER A 56 -11.97 35.73 1.58
CA SER A 56 -11.15 34.61 2.06
C SER A 56 -10.07 35.10 3.04
N LEU A 57 -9.52 34.21 3.86
CA LEU A 57 -8.48 34.61 4.83
C LEU A 57 -7.22 35.09 4.11
N VAL A 58 -6.83 34.45 3.00
CA VAL A 58 -5.66 34.87 2.22
C VAL A 58 -5.83 36.28 1.64
N GLU A 59 -7.00 36.60 1.11
CA GLU A 59 -7.30 37.94 0.60
C GLU A 59 -7.36 38.98 1.74
N HIS A 60 -8.01 38.63 2.84
CA HIS A 60 -8.09 39.48 4.03
C HIS A 60 -6.69 39.84 4.56
N VAL A 61 -5.80 38.85 4.67
CA VAL A 61 -4.42 39.04 5.13
C VAL A 61 -3.62 39.86 4.11
N SER A 62 -3.79 39.60 2.80
CA SER A 62 -3.06 40.33 1.75
C SER A 62 -3.33 41.84 1.75
N GLN A 63 -4.49 42.26 2.25
CA GLN A 63 -4.90 43.67 2.35
C GLN A 63 -4.40 44.36 3.63
N GLN A 64 -3.82 43.61 4.58
CA GLN A 64 -3.23 44.22 5.78
C GLN A 64 -1.84 44.80 5.50
N PRO A 65 -1.37 45.79 6.29
CA PRO A 65 -0.08 46.46 6.05
C PRO A 65 1.12 45.50 5.90
N ASP A 66 1.17 44.47 6.75
CA ASP A 66 2.23 43.44 6.73
C ASP A 66 1.82 42.19 5.92
N GLY A 67 0.70 42.26 5.20
CA GLY A 67 0.09 41.14 4.50
C GLY A 67 1.00 40.47 3.49
N HIS A 68 1.82 41.25 2.78
CA HIS A 68 2.78 40.79 1.78
C HIS A 68 3.87 39.84 2.33
N LEU A 69 4.12 39.85 3.64
CA LEU A 69 5.05 38.91 4.29
C LEU A 69 4.45 37.50 4.41
N TYR A 70 3.12 37.40 4.45
CA TYR A 70 2.38 36.18 4.74
C TYR A 70 1.56 35.65 3.55
N ALA A 71 0.98 36.54 2.75
CA ALA A 71 0.26 36.20 1.53
C ALA A 71 1.23 36.25 0.34
N LYS A 72 1.61 35.09 -0.17
CA LYS A 72 2.56 34.94 -1.29
C LYS A 72 2.02 33.94 -2.31
N PRO A 73 2.54 33.91 -3.55
CA PRO A 73 2.19 32.87 -4.50
C PRO A 73 2.45 31.47 -3.91
N ALA A 74 1.42 30.62 -3.92
CA ALA A 74 1.50 29.29 -3.32
C ALA A 74 2.48 28.39 -4.09
N THR A 75 3.37 27.73 -3.36
CA THR A 75 4.30 26.72 -3.91
C THR A 75 3.84 25.30 -3.62
N TRP A 76 2.92 25.12 -2.66
CA TRP A 76 2.34 23.83 -2.30
C TRP A 76 0.82 23.91 -2.20
N PHE A 77 0.16 22.86 -2.65
CA PHE A 77 -1.27 22.63 -2.45
C PHE A 77 -1.45 21.62 -1.31
N VAL A 78 -2.29 21.95 -0.32
CA VAL A 78 -2.52 21.10 0.85
C VAL A 78 -3.83 20.34 0.72
N SER A 79 -3.75 19.02 0.54
CA SER A 79 -4.88 18.11 0.62
C SER A 79 -5.04 17.61 2.06
N HIS A 80 -6.23 17.75 2.65
CA HIS A 80 -6.49 17.31 4.03
C HIS A 80 -7.99 17.07 4.27
N ALA A 81 -8.33 16.39 5.38
CA ALA A 81 -9.70 16.26 5.84
C ALA A 81 -10.07 17.36 6.85
N TRP A 82 -11.21 18.00 6.67
CA TRP A 82 -11.69 19.04 7.60
C TRP A 82 -11.97 18.51 9.01
N SER A 83 -12.22 17.21 9.13
CA SER A 83 -12.39 16.49 10.41
C SER A 83 -11.08 16.27 11.16
N TYR A 84 -9.92 16.52 10.55
CA TYR A 84 -8.64 16.43 11.26
C TYR A 84 -8.48 17.56 12.25
N LEU A 85 -7.83 17.28 13.37
CA LEU A 85 -7.41 18.28 14.34
C LEU A 85 -6.51 19.29 13.65
N TYR A 86 -6.81 20.58 13.82
CA TYR A 86 -6.08 21.63 13.11
C TYR A 86 -4.60 21.67 13.51
N LEU A 87 -4.30 21.48 14.81
CA LEU A 87 -2.92 21.45 15.28
C LEU A 87 -2.13 20.28 14.68
N ASP A 88 -2.73 19.09 14.58
CA ASP A 88 -2.07 17.93 13.98
C ASP A 88 -1.77 18.16 12.49
N VAL A 89 -2.66 18.85 11.77
CA VAL A 89 -2.44 19.26 10.37
C VAL A 89 -1.26 20.24 10.27
N VAL A 90 -1.22 21.26 11.12
CA VAL A 90 -0.13 22.26 11.12
C VAL A 90 1.20 21.62 11.49
N ASP A 91 1.23 20.78 12.53
CA ASP A 91 2.45 20.13 13.00
C ASP A 91 2.98 19.12 11.96
N ALA A 92 2.10 18.34 11.31
CA ALA A 92 2.50 17.44 10.22
C ALA A 92 3.12 18.19 9.03
N LEU A 93 2.57 19.36 8.68
CA LEU A 93 3.14 20.22 7.63
C LEU A 93 4.48 20.83 8.06
N ASP A 94 4.58 21.33 9.29
CA ASP A 94 5.81 21.91 9.83
C ASP A 94 6.94 20.88 9.83
N ASP A 95 6.68 19.69 10.36
CA ASP A 95 7.63 18.57 10.36
C ASP A 95 8.04 18.19 8.93
N PHE A 96 7.07 18.03 8.01
CA PHE A 96 7.34 17.73 6.60
C PHE A 96 8.24 18.78 5.93
N PHE A 97 7.95 20.07 6.10
CA PHE A 97 8.74 21.12 5.46
C PHE A 97 10.13 21.25 6.06
N GLN A 98 10.27 21.16 7.38
CA GLN A 98 11.58 21.16 8.04
C GLN A 98 12.46 19.98 7.57
N GLU A 99 11.89 18.79 7.45
CA GLU A 99 12.59 17.60 6.94
C GLU A 99 13.06 17.74 5.49
N ASN A 100 12.38 18.59 4.71
CA ASN A 100 12.73 18.91 3.32
C ASN A 100 13.59 20.18 3.21
N GLY A 101 14.11 20.72 4.33
CA GLY A 101 14.96 21.91 4.35
C GLY A 101 14.23 23.20 3.99
N LEU A 102 12.92 23.25 4.19
CA LEU A 102 12.08 24.40 3.91
C LEU A 102 11.67 25.09 5.22
N ASP A 103 11.60 26.42 5.20
CA ASP A 103 11.32 27.25 6.39
C ASP A 103 9.88 27.80 6.42
N ASP A 104 9.60 28.62 7.44
CA ASP A 104 8.29 29.24 7.66
C ASP A 104 7.83 30.18 6.53
N SER A 105 8.68 30.47 5.54
CA SER A 105 8.35 31.33 4.41
C SER A 105 7.59 30.62 3.29
N VAL A 106 7.50 29.28 3.33
CA VAL A 106 6.73 28.48 2.36
C VAL A 106 5.27 28.86 2.38
N ALA A 107 4.74 29.30 1.24
CA ALA A 107 3.34 29.63 1.06
C ALA A 107 2.55 28.45 0.49
N MET A 108 1.42 28.18 1.14
CA MET A 108 0.58 27.03 0.83
C MET A 108 -0.81 27.49 0.44
N TRP A 109 -1.36 26.85 -0.59
CA TRP A 109 -2.79 26.87 -0.85
C TRP A 109 -3.45 25.84 0.06
N PHE A 110 -4.21 26.32 1.03
CA PHE A 110 -4.93 25.51 2.01
C PHE A 110 -6.40 25.91 1.96
N CYS A 111 -7.28 24.97 1.59
CA CYS A 111 -8.66 25.29 1.24
C CYS A 111 -9.42 26.03 2.35
N THR A 112 -9.13 25.75 3.62
CA THR A 112 -9.69 26.46 4.79
C THR A 112 -9.41 27.96 4.73
N PHE A 113 -8.23 28.35 4.25
CA PHE A 113 -7.78 29.75 4.22
C PHE A 113 -7.97 30.44 2.87
N CYS A 114 -7.88 29.67 1.79
CA CYS A 114 -7.85 30.20 0.43
C CYS A 114 -9.23 30.23 -0.25
N ASN A 115 -10.16 29.35 0.13
CA ASN A 115 -11.54 29.48 -0.32
C ASN A 115 -12.25 30.58 0.47
N ASN A 116 -13.19 31.27 -0.17
CA ASN A 116 -14.06 32.20 0.52
C ASN A 116 -15.12 31.40 1.30
N GLN A 117 -15.01 31.41 2.63
CA GLN A 117 -15.91 30.66 3.51
C GLN A 117 -17.29 31.32 3.69
N HIS A 118 -17.46 32.54 3.17
CA HIS A 118 -18.75 33.26 3.15
C HIS A 118 -19.58 32.96 1.89
N GLU A 119 -19.00 32.27 0.90
CA GLU A 119 -19.63 31.95 -0.38
C GLU A 119 -19.62 30.45 -0.68
N ILE A 120 -20.59 29.95 -1.43
CA ILE A 120 -20.62 28.57 -1.93
C ILE A 120 -19.81 28.51 -3.24
N GLN A 121 -18.51 28.79 -3.18
CA GLN A 121 -17.60 28.58 -4.31
C GLN A 121 -16.29 27.92 -3.85
N THR A 122 -16.09 26.68 -4.31
CA THR A 122 -14.83 25.96 -4.23
C THR A 122 -14.06 26.17 -5.52
N LYS A 123 -12.92 26.89 -5.45
CA LYS A 123 -11.99 27.01 -6.58
C LYS A 123 -10.88 25.98 -6.40
N SER A 124 -10.68 25.08 -7.36
CA SER A 124 -9.47 24.24 -7.39
C SER A 124 -8.38 24.98 -8.17
N SER A 125 -7.17 25.04 -7.61
CA SER A 125 -6.05 25.83 -8.15
C SER A 125 -4.79 24.99 -8.41
N LEU A 126 -4.95 23.67 -8.29
CA LEU A 126 -3.88 22.67 -8.28
C LEU A 126 -2.96 22.76 -9.51
N ARG A 127 -3.54 23.00 -10.70
CA ARG A 127 -2.83 23.03 -11.98
C ARG A 127 -1.65 24.00 -12.06
N SER A 128 -1.72 25.12 -11.35
CA SER A 128 -0.69 26.17 -11.40
C SER A 128 0.41 26.04 -10.34
N ILE A 129 0.17 25.27 -9.28
CA ILE A 129 1.06 25.21 -8.10
C ILE A 129 2.21 24.23 -8.35
N GLY A 130 1.90 23.02 -8.84
CA GLY A 130 2.88 22.00 -9.24
C GLY A 130 3.40 21.08 -8.13
N ASN A 131 3.11 21.36 -6.86
CA ASN A 131 3.41 20.47 -5.73
C ASN A 131 2.16 20.27 -4.88
N VAL A 132 1.91 19.03 -4.46
CA VAL A 132 0.79 18.62 -3.62
C VAL A 132 1.35 17.89 -2.41
N VAL A 133 0.94 18.31 -1.22
CA VAL A 133 1.19 17.59 0.03
C VAL A 133 -0.16 17.18 0.62
N MET A 134 -0.35 15.88 0.79
CA MET A 134 -1.53 15.33 1.46
C MET A 134 -1.20 15.06 2.92
N VAL A 135 -1.96 15.65 3.84
CA VAL A 135 -1.89 15.26 5.26
C VAL A 135 -2.67 13.96 5.44
N MET A 136 -2.01 12.90 5.88
CA MET A 136 -2.60 11.57 6.03
C MET A 136 -2.73 11.17 7.50
N SER A 137 -3.95 10.86 7.95
CA SER A 137 -4.23 10.39 9.31
C SER A 137 -5.61 9.70 9.41
N PRO A 138 -5.78 8.62 10.19
CA PRO A 138 -4.69 7.74 10.62
C PRO A 138 -4.05 7.05 9.39
N TRP A 139 -2.80 6.62 9.51
CA TRP A 139 -2.06 6.05 8.38
C TRP A 139 -2.76 4.78 7.82
N ASN A 140 -3.31 3.94 8.70
CA ASN A 140 -3.92 2.64 8.35
C ASN A 140 -5.37 2.74 7.83
N CYS A 141 -6.01 3.90 7.96
CA CYS A 141 -7.38 4.12 7.49
C CYS A 141 -7.58 5.60 7.11
N PRO A 142 -6.87 6.07 6.06
CA PRO A 142 -6.73 7.49 5.79
C PRO A 142 -8.07 8.15 5.43
N ILE A 143 -8.55 9.08 6.25
CA ILE A 143 -9.84 9.76 6.04
C ILE A 143 -9.82 10.54 4.72
N THR A 144 -8.69 11.15 4.38
CA THR A 144 -8.51 11.86 3.09
C THR A 144 -8.86 10.98 1.91
N LEU A 145 -8.40 9.72 1.87
CA LEU A 145 -8.65 8.82 0.75
C LEU A 145 -10.06 8.18 0.77
N LYS A 146 -10.91 8.59 1.71
CA LYS A 146 -12.36 8.33 1.71
C LYS A 146 -13.17 9.55 1.26
N ARG A 147 -12.52 10.69 0.98
CA ARG A 147 -13.19 11.92 0.53
C ARG A 147 -13.04 12.10 -0.97
N THR A 148 -14.14 12.36 -1.67
CA THR A 148 -14.17 12.49 -3.13
C THR A 148 -13.19 13.54 -3.65
N TRP A 149 -13.13 14.70 -2.98
CA TRP A 149 -12.22 15.79 -3.36
C TRP A 149 -10.74 15.43 -3.18
N CYS A 150 -10.37 14.79 -2.06
CA CYS A 150 -8.97 14.43 -1.81
C CYS A 150 -8.50 13.32 -2.77
N VAL A 151 -9.35 12.33 -3.07
CA VAL A 151 -9.06 11.32 -4.10
C VAL A 151 -8.87 11.98 -5.46
N PHE A 152 -9.74 12.93 -5.82
CA PHE A 152 -9.60 13.69 -7.06
C PHE A 152 -8.33 14.55 -7.10
N GLU A 153 -7.88 15.11 -5.97
CA GLU A 153 -6.63 15.86 -5.89
C GLU A 153 -5.40 14.97 -6.15
N VAL A 154 -5.42 13.70 -5.69
CA VAL A 154 -4.39 12.73 -6.06
C VAL A 154 -4.42 12.46 -7.57
N TYR A 155 -5.60 12.18 -8.13
CA TYR A 155 -5.78 11.98 -9.58
C TYR A 155 -5.24 13.17 -10.39
N ALA A 156 -5.68 14.38 -10.05
CA ALA A 156 -5.28 15.60 -10.73
C ALA A 156 -3.78 15.85 -10.60
N SER A 157 -3.17 15.52 -9.46
CA SER A 157 -1.71 15.62 -9.29
C SER A 157 -0.95 14.70 -10.24
N ILE A 158 -1.46 13.49 -10.48
CA ILE A 158 -0.83 12.52 -11.39
C ILE A 158 -1.01 12.97 -12.85
N VAL A 159 -2.23 13.37 -13.23
CA VAL A 159 -2.53 13.81 -14.61
C VAL A 159 -1.75 15.07 -15.00
N GLU A 160 -1.58 16.01 -14.08
CA GLU A 160 -0.81 17.24 -14.32
C GLU A 160 0.70 17.06 -14.04
N ASN A 161 1.15 15.84 -13.74
CA ASN A 161 2.55 15.52 -13.40
C ASN A 161 3.12 16.41 -12.28
N ALA A 162 2.28 16.75 -11.31
CA ALA A 162 2.67 17.47 -10.12
C ALA A 162 3.43 16.55 -9.15
N ARG A 163 4.35 17.12 -8.36
CA ARG A 163 4.99 16.39 -7.27
C ARG A 163 3.95 16.07 -6.21
N PHE A 164 3.78 14.79 -5.87
CA PHE A 164 2.88 14.34 -4.82
C PHE A 164 3.69 13.79 -3.63
N GLU A 165 3.41 14.34 -2.44
CA GLU A 165 4.01 13.91 -1.17
C GLU A 165 2.93 13.73 -0.11
N ILE A 166 3.25 12.94 0.92
CA ILE A 166 2.40 12.74 2.08
C ILE A 166 3.13 13.30 3.31
N ALA A 167 2.41 14.10 4.08
CA ALA A 167 2.80 14.56 5.40
C ALA A 167 2.01 13.79 6.47
N MET A 168 2.70 13.35 7.51
CA MET A 168 2.10 12.67 8.66
C MET A 168 2.67 13.26 9.94
N GLY A 169 1.86 13.30 11.00
CA GLY A 169 2.39 13.61 12.33
C GLY A 169 3.34 12.50 12.81
N LYS A 170 4.32 12.84 13.66
CA LYS A 170 5.33 11.92 14.18
C LYS A 170 4.76 10.61 14.74
N SER A 171 3.70 10.69 15.54
CA SER A 171 3.05 9.50 16.11
C SER A 171 2.43 8.58 15.06
N GLN A 172 1.92 9.13 13.95
CA GLN A 172 1.41 8.35 12.82
C GLN A 172 2.55 7.75 11.99
N LEU A 173 3.66 8.47 11.83
CA LEU A 173 4.85 7.93 11.16
C LEU A 173 5.47 6.78 11.96
N GLU A 174 5.57 6.91 13.29
CA GLU A 174 6.04 5.83 14.17
C GLU A 174 5.12 4.61 14.10
N ALA A 175 3.79 4.81 14.16
CA ALA A 175 2.83 3.73 14.01
C ALA A 175 2.94 3.05 12.64
N PHE A 176 3.08 3.83 11.56
CA PHE A 176 3.32 3.32 10.22
C PHE A 176 4.59 2.45 10.19
N LEU A 177 5.75 2.96 10.61
CA LEU A 177 7.00 2.20 10.58
C LEU A 177 6.95 0.92 11.42
N GLN A 178 6.19 0.93 12.52
CA GLN A 178 5.97 -0.25 13.34
C GLN A 178 5.10 -1.30 12.62
N ASP A 179 4.03 -0.87 11.97
CA ASP A 179 3.07 -1.76 11.31
C ASP A 179 3.61 -2.28 9.98
N MET A 180 4.49 -1.53 9.31
CA MET A 180 5.15 -1.94 8.06
C MET A 180 6.10 -3.12 8.22
N LYS A 181 6.41 -3.54 9.46
CA LYS A 181 7.10 -4.81 9.75
C LYS A 181 6.26 -6.04 9.37
N ASP A 182 4.97 -5.85 9.12
CA ASP A 182 4.07 -6.84 8.55
C ASP A 182 3.52 -6.28 7.24
N SER A 183 3.93 -6.84 6.11
CA SER A 183 3.48 -6.39 4.80
C SER A 183 1.96 -6.47 4.62
N SER A 184 1.27 -7.33 5.36
CA SER A 184 -0.20 -7.39 5.36
C SER A 184 -0.83 -6.09 5.83
N SER A 185 -0.17 -5.31 6.69
CA SER A 185 -0.69 -4.03 7.21
C SER A 185 -0.84 -2.99 6.09
N PHE A 186 0.11 -2.97 5.15
CA PHE A 186 0.06 -2.08 4.00
C PHE A 186 -1.14 -2.40 3.11
N PHE A 187 -1.31 -3.68 2.74
CA PHE A 187 -2.44 -4.11 1.94
C PHE A 187 -3.77 -3.92 2.67
N GLN A 188 -3.81 -4.15 3.98
CA GLN A 188 -4.99 -3.87 4.80
C GLN A 188 -5.38 -2.40 4.67
N MET A 189 -4.43 -1.47 4.76
CA MET A 189 -4.68 -0.04 4.54
C MET A 189 -5.26 0.23 3.14
N LEU A 190 -4.69 -0.36 2.08
CA LEU A 190 -5.21 -0.23 0.71
C LEU A 190 -6.67 -0.71 0.57
N THR A 191 -7.07 -1.78 1.29
CA THR A 191 -8.46 -2.26 1.25
C THR A 191 -9.46 -1.22 1.75
N THR A 192 -9.04 -0.32 2.65
CA THR A 192 -9.89 0.72 3.24
C THR A 192 -10.19 1.88 2.28
N ILE A 193 -9.44 1.99 1.19
CA ILE A 193 -9.53 3.06 0.19
C ILE A 193 -10.35 2.57 -0.99
N GLN A 194 -11.57 3.07 -1.15
CA GLN A 194 -12.44 2.71 -2.28
C GLN A 194 -12.93 4.00 -2.94
N SER A 195 -12.29 4.43 -4.04
CA SER A 195 -12.59 5.71 -4.68
C SER A 195 -14.06 5.83 -5.09
N GLU A 196 -14.67 4.72 -5.54
CA GLU A 196 -16.08 4.62 -5.89
C GLU A 196 -17.05 4.82 -4.70
N LYS A 197 -16.57 4.60 -3.47
CA LYS A 197 -17.33 4.80 -2.22
C LYS A 197 -16.93 6.08 -1.50
N SER A 198 -16.14 6.94 -2.14
CA SER A 198 -15.72 8.20 -1.52
C SER A 198 -16.91 9.14 -1.30
N GLU A 199 -16.82 9.92 -0.23
CA GLU A 199 -17.91 10.79 0.23
C GLU A 199 -17.53 12.27 0.17
N THR A 200 -18.55 13.14 0.06
CA THR A 200 -18.41 14.59 0.16
C THR A 200 -19.66 15.16 0.81
N THR A 201 -19.51 16.33 1.43
CA THR A 201 -20.61 17.07 2.06
C THR A 201 -21.54 17.71 1.03
N ILE A 202 -21.07 17.94 -0.20
CA ILE A 202 -21.84 18.56 -1.29
C ILE A 202 -22.15 17.49 -2.36
N PRO A 203 -23.38 16.97 -2.45
CA PRO A 203 -23.72 15.89 -3.38
C PRO A 203 -23.47 16.22 -4.86
N SER A 204 -23.68 17.46 -5.29
CA SER A 204 -23.45 17.87 -6.68
C SER A 204 -21.98 17.76 -7.10
N ASP A 205 -21.05 18.02 -6.18
CA ASP A 205 -19.62 17.86 -6.44
C ASP A 205 -19.29 16.39 -6.66
N ARG A 206 -19.91 15.50 -5.86
CA ARG A 206 -19.76 14.05 -6.03
C ARG A 206 -20.15 13.63 -7.42
N ASP A 207 -21.34 14.00 -7.86
CA ASP A 207 -21.89 13.53 -9.13
C ASP A 207 -21.08 14.05 -10.32
N ASN A 208 -20.56 15.28 -10.25
CA ASN A 208 -19.72 15.84 -11.30
C ASN A 208 -18.34 15.17 -11.35
N ILE A 209 -17.68 15.00 -10.19
CA ILE A 209 -16.37 14.33 -10.11
C ILE A 209 -16.50 12.86 -10.51
N PHE A 210 -17.54 12.17 -10.08
CA PHE A 210 -17.78 10.76 -10.41
C PHE A 210 -18.01 10.58 -11.91
N ARG A 211 -18.79 11.45 -12.55
CA ARG A 211 -18.96 11.44 -14.01
C ARG A 211 -17.62 11.63 -14.72
N LEU A 212 -16.84 12.63 -14.32
CA LEU A 212 -15.50 12.86 -14.90
C LEU A 212 -14.58 11.65 -14.73
N ILE A 213 -14.50 11.08 -13.52
CA ILE A 213 -13.70 9.88 -13.26
C ILE A 213 -14.16 8.72 -14.14
N GLN A 214 -15.46 8.47 -14.21
CA GLN A 214 -16.03 7.37 -15.00
C GLN A 214 -15.73 7.52 -16.49
N ASP A 215 -15.80 8.75 -17.01
CA ASP A 215 -15.59 9.05 -18.43
C ASP A 215 -14.09 9.02 -18.82
N GLU A 216 -13.20 9.46 -17.94
CA GLU A 216 -11.77 9.59 -18.27
C GLU A 216 -10.94 8.35 -17.92
N VAL A 217 -11.17 7.72 -16.76
CA VAL A 217 -10.25 6.72 -16.20
C VAL A 217 -10.92 5.47 -15.63
N GLY A 218 -12.11 5.60 -15.05
CA GLY A 218 -12.80 4.57 -14.27
C GLY A 218 -12.21 4.37 -12.86
N PHE A 219 -13.05 3.96 -11.91
CA PHE A 219 -12.68 3.87 -10.49
C PHE A 219 -11.60 2.83 -10.18
N THR A 220 -11.60 1.67 -10.84
CA THR A 220 -10.57 0.64 -10.61
C THR A 220 -9.18 1.14 -10.96
N LYS A 221 -9.05 1.86 -12.09
CA LYS A 221 -7.78 2.41 -12.52
C LYS A 221 -7.37 3.62 -11.67
N LEU A 222 -8.34 4.43 -11.23
CA LEU A 222 -8.09 5.49 -10.26
C LEU A 222 -7.54 4.95 -8.93
N ASP A 223 -8.16 3.91 -8.36
CA ASP A 223 -7.65 3.26 -7.14
C ASP A 223 -6.20 2.82 -7.34
N ARG A 224 -5.89 2.20 -8.49
CA ARG A 224 -4.51 1.79 -8.80
C ARG A 224 -3.54 2.98 -8.89
N MET A 225 -3.94 4.08 -9.53
CA MET A 225 -3.14 5.31 -9.58
C MET A 225 -2.86 5.87 -8.18
N VAL A 226 -3.86 5.86 -7.29
CA VAL A 226 -3.71 6.26 -5.89
C VAL A 226 -2.74 5.32 -5.17
N PHE A 227 -2.88 4.01 -5.34
CA PHE A 227 -2.02 3.02 -4.69
C PHE A 227 -0.57 3.15 -5.16
N GLU A 228 -0.31 3.34 -6.46
CA GLU A 228 1.04 3.60 -6.99
C GLU A 228 1.68 4.85 -6.39
N ALA A 229 0.90 5.92 -6.19
CA ALA A 229 1.39 7.14 -5.57
C ALA A 229 1.80 6.90 -4.11
N ILE A 230 1.01 6.12 -3.37
CA ILE A 230 1.29 5.77 -1.96
C ILE A 230 2.47 4.80 -1.88
N GLU A 231 2.53 3.77 -2.71
CA GLU A 231 3.65 2.81 -2.78
C GLU A 231 4.96 3.57 -3.00
N LYS A 232 5.03 4.42 -4.04
CA LYS A 232 6.23 5.24 -4.30
C LYS A 232 6.62 6.12 -3.12
N TRP A 233 5.64 6.66 -2.39
CA TRP A 233 5.91 7.45 -1.19
C TRP A 233 6.41 6.58 -0.02
N VAL A 234 5.83 5.38 0.19
CA VAL A 234 6.26 4.41 1.21
C VAL A 234 7.73 4.05 1.01
N PHE A 235 8.12 3.69 -0.22
CA PHE A 235 9.51 3.36 -0.55
C PHE A 235 10.47 4.50 -0.22
N ARG A 236 10.20 5.71 -0.73
CA ARG A 236 11.05 6.89 -0.44
C ARG A 236 11.13 7.18 1.05
N THR A 237 10.05 6.97 1.78
CA THR A 237 10.00 7.20 3.23
C THR A 237 10.90 6.20 3.95
N VAL A 238 10.75 4.90 3.67
CA VAL A 238 11.59 3.85 4.27
C VAL A 238 13.07 4.07 3.94
N GLU A 239 13.41 4.42 2.69
CA GLU A 239 14.80 4.74 2.29
C GLU A 239 15.38 5.90 3.09
N ARG A 240 14.62 6.97 3.25
CA ARG A 240 15.04 8.13 4.03
C ARG A 240 15.24 7.78 5.51
N GLU A 241 14.39 6.92 6.08
CA GLU A 241 14.56 6.44 7.46
C GLU A 241 15.78 5.51 7.61
N ILE A 242 16.13 4.73 6.57
CA ILE A 242 17.36 3.93 6.54
C ILE A 242 18.60 4.85 6.60
N GLU A 243 18.62 5.92 5.81
CA GLU A 243 19.71 6.91 5.80
C GLU A 243 19.87 7.63 7.15
N ARG A 244 18.75 7.86 7.85
CA ARG A 244 18.68 8.56 9.13
C ARG A 244 18.74 7.63 10.34
N ALA A 245 18.88 6.32 10.13
CA ALA A 245 18.80 5.33 11.19
C ALA A 245 19.84 5.63 12.31
N PRO A 246 19.40 5.75 13.59
CA PRO A 246 20.28 6.16 14.68
C PRO A 246 21.25 5.06 15.14
N SER A 247 21.01 3.81 14.74
CA SER A 247 21.83 2.65 15.10
C SER A 247 21.86 1.62 13.95
N TRP A 248 22.87 0.75 13.97
CA TRP A 248 22.98 -0.36 13.03
C TRP A 248 21.77 -1.32 13.12
N GLU A 249 21.25 -1.53 14.34
CA GLU A 249 20.08 -2.42 14.58
C GLU A 249 18.83 -1.84 13.92
N SER A 250 18.60 -0.52 14.08
CA SER A 250 17.50 0.17 13.42
C SER A 250 17.65 0.12 11.90
N LYS A 251 18.89 0.32 11.39
CA LYS A 251 19.17 0.26 9.95
C LYS A 251 18.89 -1.12 9.38
N ALA A 252 19.36 -2.18 10.03
CA ALA A 252 19.16 -3.56 9.58
C ALA A 252 17.67 -3.95 9.57
N ARG A 253 16.90 -3.54 10.58
CA ARG A 253 15.44 -3.76 10.60
C ARG A 253 14.68 -3.02 9.49
N LEU A 254 15.07 -1.78 9.20
CA LEU A 254 14.46 -1.02 8.11
C LEU A 254 14.83 -1.60 6.74
N LEU A 255 16.06 -2.09 6.57
CA LEU A 255 16.48 -2.83 5.35
C LEU A 255 15.69 -4.14 5.18
N PHE A 256 15.47 -4.88 6.26
CA PHE A 256 14.60 -6.07 6.26
C PHE A 256 13.18 -5.72 5.78
N THR A 257 12.62 -4.61 6.29
CA THR A 257 11.29 -4.11 5.88
C THR A 257 11.27 -3.66 4.42
N LYS A 258 12.31 -2.93 3.97
CA LYS A 258 12.47 -2.51 2.57
C LYS A 258 12.48 -3.73 1.63
N ALA A 259 13.12 -4.81 2.05
CA ALA A 259 13.20 -6.02 1.25
C ALA A 259 11.83 -6.68 1.03
N GLU A 260 10.98 -6.77 2.07
CA GLU A 260 9.62 -7.30 1.94
C GLU A 260 8.77 -6.43 1.01
N LEU A 261 8.83 -5.11 1.20
CA LEU A 261 8.07 -4.19 0.36
C LEU A 261 8.49 -4.29 -1.10
N ALA A 262 9.80 -4.32 -1.37
CA ALA A 262 10.34 -4.48 -2.73
C ALA A 262 9.83 -5.78 -3.37
N ALA A 263 9.76 -6.87 -2.61
CA ALA A 263 9.24 -8.15 -3.10
C ALA A 263 7.73 -8.10 -3.41
N ASP A 264 6.94 -7.39 -2.60
CA ASP A 264 5.48 -7.27 -2.80
C ASP A 264 5.11 -6.46 -4.04
N ILE A 265 5.92 -5.47 -4.43
CA ILE A 265 5.81 -4.77 -5.72
C ILE A 265 6.69 -5.42 -6.81
N GLY A 266 7.23 -6.60 -6.51
CA GLY A 266 8.00 -7.50 -7.36
C GLY A 266 9.32 -6.98 -7.92
N GLN A 267 9.95 -6.03 -7.24
CA GLN A 267 11.33 -5.64 -7.46
C GLN A 267 12.29 -6.63 -6.79
N MET A 268 12.37 -7.85 -7.30
CA MET A 268 13.10 -8.96 -6.65
C MET A 268 14.59 -8.72 -6.46
N GLN A 269 15.23 -8.00 -7.40
CA GLN A 269 16.65 -7.67 -7.30
C GLN A 269 16.93 -6.67 -6.15
N GLU A 270 16.03 -5.69 -5.97
CA GLU A 270 16.12 -4.73 -4.88
C GLU A 270 15.81 -5.38 -3.54
N ALA A 271 14.82 -6.28 -3.50
CA ALA A 271 14.52 -7.09 -2.33
C ALA A 271 15.73 -7.92 -1.87
N ALA A 272 16.36 -8.64 -2.80
CA ALA A 272 17.58 -9.40 -2.52
C ALA A 272 18.72 -8.50 -2.01
N SER A 273 18.94 -7.34 -2.64
CA SER A 273 19.98 -6.41 -2.24
C SER A 273 19.77 -5.85 -0.82
N ALA A 274 18.55 -5.44 -0.49
CA ALA A 274 18.23 -4.91 0.83
C ALA A 274 18.36 -5.98 1.92
N SER A 275 17.89 -7.22 1.65
CA SER A 275 18.02 -8.34 2.58
C SER A 275 19.49 -8.77 2.77
N GLN A 276 20.29 -8.73 1.71
CA GLN A 276 21.73 -8.98 1.77
C GLN A 276 22.45 -7.93 2.63
N GLU A 277 22.16 -6.63 2.45
CA GLU A 277 22.76 -5.58 3.28
C GLU A 277 22.35 -5.73 4.75
N ALA A 278 21.08 -6.07 5.04
CA ALA A 278 20.63 -6.35 6.40
C ALA A 278 21.41 -7.52 7.02
N TYR A 279 21.53 -8.64 6.30
CA TYR A 279 22.27 -9.82 6.74
C TYR A 279 23.76 -9.52 6.96
N ASP A 280 24.39 -8.74 6.07
CA ASP A 280 25.79 -8.36 6.18
C ASP A 280 26.06 -7.50 7.42
N ILE A 281 25.17 -6.55 7.74
CA ILE A 281 25.25 -5.77 8.98
C ILE A 281 25.25 -6.70 10.21
N TYR A 282 24.30 -7.64 10.29
CA TYR A 282 24.25 -8.59 11.41
C TYR A 282 25.50 -9.47 11.48
N ARG A 283 25.99 -9.94 10.32
CA ARG A 283 27.18 -10.78 10.23
C ARG A 283 28.45 -10.05 10.68
N GLU A 284 28.58 -8.76 10.40
CA GLU A 284 29.71 -7.94 10.85
C GLU A 284 29.77 -7.77 12.37
N ILE A 285 28.62 -7.75 13.05
CA ILE A 285 28.55 -7.77 14.52
C ILE A 285 29.10 -9.09 15.08
N ASN A 286 29.04 -10.17 14.30
CA ASN A 286 29.59 -11.48 14.61
C ASN A 286 29.06 -12.04 15.94
N ASP A 287 27.75 -11.90 16.15
CA ASP A 287 27.01 -12.44 17.29
C ASP A 287 25.91 -13.40 16.82
N ASP A 288 26.20 -14.69 16.87
CA ASP A 288 25.28 -15.76 16.46
C ASP A 288 24.04 -15.90 17.36
N THR A 289 23.98 -15.15 18.47
CA THR A 289 22.82 -15.11 19.37
C THR A 289 21.74 -14.14 18.90
N LEU A 290 22.00 -13.36 17.85
CA LEU A 290 21.01 -12.46 17.26
C LEU A 290 20.03 -13.25 16.38
N SER A 291 18.82 -13.48 16.89
CA SER A 291 17.74 -14.15 16.13
C SER A 291 17.42 -13.45 14.82
N ASP A 292 17.45 -12.11 14.81
CA ASP A 292 17.20 -11.27 13.65
C ASP A 292 18.17 -11.57 12.49
N MET A 293 19.42 -11.98 12.78
CA MET A 293 20.40 -12.40 11.75
C MET A 293 19.91 -13.62 10.97
N TRP A 294 19.40 -14.62 11.68
CA TRP A 294 18.95 -15.87 11.08
C TRP A 294 17.62 -15.67 10.33
N MET A 295 16.78 -14.75 10.79
CA MET A 295 15.61 -14.31 10.04
C MET A 295 16.01 -13.58 8.75
N ALA A 296 16.99 -12.68 8.79
CA ALA A 296 17.54 -12.02 7.61
C ALA A 296 18.15 -13.03 6.61
N LEU A 297 18.87 -14.05 7.10
CA LEU A 297 19.40 -15.13 6.26
C LEU A 297 18.28 -15.91 5.55
N ALA A 298 17.21 -16.25 6.28
CA ALA A 298 16.06 -16.96 5.72
C ALA A 298 15.31 -16.10 4.70
N GLN A 299 15.16 -14.80 4.94
CA GLN A 299 14.56 -13.86 3.99
C GLN A 299 15.39 -13.72 2.71
N LEU A 300 16.71 -13.57 2.84
CA LEU A 300 17.63 -13.54 1.70
C LEU A 300 17.51 -14.82 0.87
N ALA A 301 17.45 -15.99 1.52
CA ALA A 301 17.27 -17.27 0.84
C ALA A 301 15.98 -17.32 -0.02
N VAL A 302 14.89 -16.69 0.42
CA VAL A 302 13.65 -16.55 -0.38
C VAL A 302 13.92 -15.78 -1.67
N PHE A 303 14.67 -14.68 -1.62
CA PHE A 303 14.93 -13.87 -2.81
C PHE A 303 15.96 -14.50 -3.74
N LEU A 304 16.99 -15.15 -3.20
CA LEU A 304 17.96 -15.89 -4.01
C LEU A 304 17.32 -17.06 -4.76
N ARG A 305 16.34 -17.75 -4.16
CA ARG A 305 15.50 -18.74 -4.85
C ARG A 305 14.84 -18.15 -6.09
N ASP A 306 14.23 -16.98 -5.96
CA ASP A 306 13.48 -16.34 -7.05
C ASP A 306 14.39 -15.80 -8.15
N LEU A 307 15.63 -15.43 -7.79
CA LEU A 307 16.71 -15.09 -8.72
C LEU A 307 17.38 -16.31 -9.39
N GLY A 308 16.99 -17.53 -9.01
CA GLY A 308 17.43 -18.77 -9.66
C GLY A 308 18.77 -19.32 -9.14
N HIS A 309 19.13 -19.04 -7.89
CA HIS A 309 20.26 -19.69 -7.22
C HIS A 309 20.04 -21.19 -7.08
N SER A 310 21.13 -21.93 -6.83
CA SER A 310 21.07 -23.40 -6.76
C SER A 310 20.20 -23.88 -5.60
N PHE A 311 19.51 -25.00 -5.80
CA PHE A 311 18.64 -25.59 -4.79
C PHE A 311 19.42 -25.87 -3.49
N GLU A 312 20.59 -26.48 -3.60
CA GLU A 312 21.40 -26.92 -2.47
C GLU A 312 21.92 -25.74 -1.63
N GLU A 313 22.33 -24.65 -2.29
CA GLU A 313 22.78 -23.42 -1.63
C GLU A 313 21.65 -22.80 -0.81
N VAL A 314 20.49 -22.58 -1.43
CA VAL A 314 19.34 -21.95 -0.79
C VAL A 314 18.76 -22.84 0.31
N GLU A 315 18.66 -24.15 0.08
CA GLU A 315 18.22 -25.12 1.09
C GLU A 315 19.13 -25.09 2.33
N SER A 316 20.45 -25.04 2.12
CA SER A 316 21.42 -24.94 3.21
C SER A 316 21.23 -23.69 4.04
N MET A 317 20.85 -22.56 3.44
CA MET A 317 20.58 -21.32 4.19
C MET A 317 19.37 -21.47 5.13
N PHE A 318 18.26 -22.05 4.63
CA PHE A 318 17.09 -22.33 5.46
C PHE A 318 17.40 -23.31 6.58
N ILE A 319 18.11 -24.41 6.29
CA ILE A 319 18.50 -25.40 7.29
C ILE A 319 19.42 -24.77 8.35
N ASN A 320 20.35 -23.92 7.93
CA ASN A 320 21.26 -23.23 8.83
C ASN A 320 20.48 -22.29 9.78
N ALA A 321 19.66 -21.40 9.23
CA ALA A 321 18.80 -20.51 10.03
C ALA A 321 17.90 -21.30 10.99
N LEU A 322 17.26 -22.38 10.52
CA LEU A 322 16.38 -23.20 11.34
C LEU A 322 17.13 -23.89 12.48
N THR A 323 18.34 -24.38 12.23
CA THR A 323 19.17 -25.06 13.24
C THR A 323 19.57 -24.11 14.36
N HIS A 324 20.06 -22.93 14.00
CA HIS A 324 20.47 -21.93 14.99
C HIS A 324 19.29 -21.38 15.80
N LEU A 325 18.18 -21.01 15.14
CA LEU A 325 16.98 -20.53 15.84
C LEU A 325 16.37 -21.60 16.74
N THR A 326 16.38 -22.88 16.33
CA THR A 326 15.92 -23.98 17.18
C THR A 326 16.78 -24.11 18.43
N GLY A 327 18.10 -23.99 18.32
CA GLY A 327 19.02 -24.06 19.45
C GLY A 327 18.89 -22.87 20.41
N LEU A 328 18.69 -21.66 19.86
CA LEU A 328 18.63 -20.42 20.61
C LEU A 328 17.25 -20.18 21.27
N LEU A 329 16.16 -20.39 20.53
CA LEU A 329 14.81 -19.95 20.91
C LEU A 329 13.82 -21.09 21.12
N THR A 330 14.24 -22.34 20.88
CA THR A 330 13.39 -23.54 20.76
C THR A 330 12.59 -23.63 19.46
N LYS A 331 12.09 -24.83 19.17
CA LYS A 331 11.25 -25.13 17.99
C LYS A 331 9.89 -24.42 18.01
N LYS A 332 9.39 -24.03 19.19
CA LYS A 332 8.07 -23.39 19.35
C LYS A 332 8.10 -21.87 19.20
N HIS A 333 9.28 -21.26 19.06
CA HIS A 333 9.41 -19.82 18.90
C HIS A 333 8.86 -19.35 17.55
N VAL A 334 8.30 -18.14 17.52
CA VAL A 334 7.66 -17.56 16.32
C VAL A 334 8.63 -17.48 15.14
N ASP A 335 9.88 -17.08 15.37
CA ASP A 335 10.93 -17.00 14.34
C ASP A 335 11.30 -18.37 13.77
N THR A 336 11.50 -19.37 14.64
CA THR A 336 11.78 -20.75 14.23
C THR A 336 10.64 -21.30 13.36
N LEU A 337 9.40 -21.05 13.77
CA LEU A 337 8.21 -21.42 13.01
C LEU A 337 8.11 -20.63 11.69
N GLY A 338 8.54 -19.36 11.68
CA GLY A 338 8.78 -18.52 10.50
C GLY A 338 9.62 -19.25 9.46
N VAL A 339 10.83 -19.64 9.84
CA VAL A 339 11.77 -20.33 8.96
C VAL A 339 11.26 -21.71 8.52
N MET A 340 10.59 -22.47 9.40
CA MET A 340 9.93 -23.74 8.99
C MET A 340 8.91 -23.51 7.86
N SER A 341 8.09 -22.46 7.97
CA SER A 341 7.09 -22.12 6.96
C SER A 341 7.74 -21.67 5.65
N LEU A 342 8.88 -20.96 5.71
CA LEU A 342 9.63 -20.56 4.50
C LEU A 342 10.31 -21.76 3.82
N LEU A 343 10.87 -22.69 4.60
CA LEU A 343 11.43 -23.94 4.06
C LEU A 343 10.36 -24.80 3.38
N GLY A 344 9.16 -24.90 3.96
CA GLY A 344 8.03 -25.56 3.32
C GLY A 344 7.66 -24.93 1.96
N GLN A 345 7.60 -23.60 1.90
CA GLN A 345 7.37 -22.87 0.65
C GLN A 345 8.51 -23.06 -0.37
N PHE A 346 9.76 -23.11 0.08
CA PHE A 346 10.91 -23.40 -0.77
C PHE A 346 10.79 -24.79 -1.44
N TYR A 347 10.34 -25.80 -0.71
CA TYR A 347 10.06 -27.11 -1.30
C TYR A 347 8.89 -27.07 -2.29
N MET A 348 7.82 -26.34 -1.98
CA MET A 348 6.68 -26.16 -2.90
C MET A 348 7.11 -25.52 -4.22
N PHE A 349 7.94 -24.45 -4.15
CA PHE A 349 8.45 -23.76 -5.32
C PHE A 349 9.22 -24.67 -6.27
N HIS A 350 9.90 -25.68 -5.74
CA HIS A 350 10.64 -26.69 -6.52
C HIS A 350 9.81 -27.94 -6.85
N GLY A 351 8.49 -27.92 -6.65
CA GLY A 351 7.61 -29.05 -6.90
C GLY A 351 7.77 -30.22 -5.93
N LYS A 352 8.52 -30.06 -4.83
CA LYS A 352 8.78 -31.10 -3.82
C LYS A 352 7.66 -31.14 -2.77
N TYR A 353 6.41 -31.32 -3.22
CA TYR A 353 5.22 -31.25 -2.36
C TYR A 353 5.19 -32.30 -1.23
N TYR A 354 5.78 -33.49 -1.47
CA TYR A 354 5.91 -34.54 -0.44
C TYR A 354 6.94 -34.21 0.64
N SER A 355 7.97 -33.41 0.32
CA SER A 355 8.91 -32.88 1.31
C SER A 355 8.32 -31.69 2.07
N ALA A 356 7.49 -30.89 1.41
CA ALA A 356 6.83 -29.73 2.00
C ALA A 356 5.78 -30.11 3.06
N GLU A 357 4.95 -31.12 2.79
CA GLU A 357 3.84 -31.52 3.65
C GLU A 357 4.23 -31.74 5.12
N PRO A 358 5.19 -32.61 5.48
CA PRO A 358 5.50 -32.88 6.89
C PRO A 358 5.99 -31.63 7.63
N VAL A 359 6.78 -30.78 6.97
CA VAL A 359 7.31 -29.53 7.54
C VAL A 359 6.17 -28.55 7.81
N LEU A 360 5.26 -28.38 6.85
CA LEU A 360 4.14 -27.45 6.96
C LEU A 360 3.08 -27.95 7.95
N MET A 361 2.78 -29.24 7.97
CA MET A 361 1.85 -29.84 8.94
C MET A 361 2.37 -29.71 10.37
N GLU A 362 3.66 -29.98 10.60
CA GLU A 362 4.27 -29.76 11.93
C GLU A 362 4.26 -28.28 12.31
N CYS A 363 4.66 -27.38 11.38
CA CYS A 363 4.63 -25.94 11.60
C CYS A 363 3.21 -25.46 11.98
N PHE A 364 2.19 -25.93 11.26
CA PHE A 364 0.79 -25.61 11.54
C PHE A 364 0.38 -26.03 12.95
N GLU A 365 0.69 -27.27 13.35
CA GLU A 365 0.32 -27.78 14.66
C GLU A 365 0.99 -26.99 15.80
N LEU A 366 2.26 -26.66 15.65
CA LEU A 366 2.99 -25.84 16.62
C LEU A 366 2.45 -24.41 16.67
N ARG A 367 2.23 -23.77 15.51
CA ARG A 367 1.66 -22.42 15.42
C ARG A 367 0.26 -22.35 16.03
N ARG A 368 -0.61 -23.32 15.72
CA ARG A 368 -1.94 -23.42 16.31
C ARG A 368 -1.89 -23.52 17.84
N GLN A 369 -0.98 -24.32 18.39
CA GLN A 369 -0.85 -24.47 19.85
C GLN A 369 -0.33 -23.21 20.55
N VAL A 370 0.61 -22.49 19.93
CA VAL A 370 1.30 -21.36 20.58
C VAL A 370 0.63 -20.02 20.29
N LEU A 371 0.13 -19.83 19.07
CA LEU A 371 -0.35 -18.54 18.54
C LEU A 371 -1.85 -18.54 18.23
N GLY A 372 -2.49 -19.72 18.18
CA GLY A 372 -3.87 -19.86 17.74
C GLY A 372 -4.04 -19.84 16.22
N GLU A 373 -5.27 -20.04 15.76
CA GLU A 373 -5.59 -20.13 14.32
C GLU A 373 -5.74 -18.77 13.64
N ASP A 374 -6.03 -17.72 14.40
CA ASP A 374 -6.25 -16.37 13.88
C ASP A 374 -4.93 -15.65 13.54
N HIS A 375 -3.82 -16.14 14.09
CA HIS A 375 -2.49 -15.60 13.83
C HIS A 375 -2.11 -15.73 12.35
N LEU A 376 -1.56 -14.66 11.76
CA LEU A 376 -1.22 -14.57 10.33
C LEU A 376 -0.37 -15.76 9.88
N GLY A 377 0.70 -16.06 10.60
CA GLY A 377 1.56 -17.22 10.29
C GLY A 377 0.79 -18.54 10.25
N THR A 378 -0.20 -18.77 11.12
CA THR A 378 -0.99 -20.00 11.11
C THR A 378 -1.84 -20.08 9.84
N ARG A 379 -2.50 -18.98 9.48
CA ARG A 379 -3.33 -18.87 8.27
C ARG A 379 -2.51 -19.07 6.99
N VAL A 380 -1.34 -18.44 6.88
CA VAL A 380 -0.41 -18.64 5.76
C VAL A 380 -0.02 -20.12 5.64
N THR A 381 0.27 -20.80 6.76
CA THR A 381 0.58 -22.24 6.73
C THR A 381 -0.62 -23.08 6.28
N MET A 382 -1.85 -22.79 6.73
CA MET A 382 -3.06 -23.49 6.26
C MET A 382 -3.19 -23.38 4.73
N SER A 383 -2.97 -22.20 4.18
CA SER A 383 -3.05 -21.97 2.75
C SER A 383 -1.97 -22.72 1.94
N ASN A 384 -0.75 -22.76 2.47
CA ASN A 384 0.34 -23.55 1.89
C ASN A 384 0.02 -25.05 1.92
N ILE A 385 -0.56 -25.55 3.01
CA ILE A 385 -1.04 -26.93 3.10
C ILE A 385 -2.10 -27.22 2.05
N SER A 386 -3.10 -26.35 1.87
CA SER A 386 -4.10 -26.48 0.79
C SER A 386 -3.45 -26.65 -0.58
N THR A 387 -2.46 -25.80 -0.88
CA THR A 387 -1.70 -25.85 -2.14
C THR A 387 -0.98 -27.19 -2.30
N VAL A 388 -0.29 -27.66 -1.25
CA VAL A 388 0.37 -28.96 -1.23
C VAL A 388 -0.61 -30.10 -1.50
N MET A 389 -1.77 -30.11 -0.84
CA MET A 389 -2.81 -31.13 -1.05
C MET A 389 -3.31 -31.15 -2.49
N ARG A 390 -3.53 -29.97 -3.10
CA ARG A 390 -3.95 -29.84 -4.50
C ARG A 390 -2.93 -30.47 -5.45
N TYR A 391 -1.64 -30.17 -5.27
CA TYR A 391 -0.58 -30.74 -6.12
C TYR A 391 -0.35 -32.23 -5.88
N GLN A 392 -0.67 -32.73 -4.69
CA GLN A 392 -0.74 -34.18 -4.41
C GLN A 392 -2.04 -34.83 -4.91
N LYS A 393 -2.93 -34.09 -5.59
CA LYS A 393 -4.24 -34.54 -6.10
C LYS A 393 -5.24 -34.97 -5.01
N ARG A 394 -5.05 -34.46 -3.78
CA ARG A 394 -5.97 -34.63 -2.64
C ARG A 394 -6.94 -33.44 -2.58
N TYR A 395 -7.82 -33.37 -3.57
CA TYR A 395 -8.62 -32.17 -3.86
C TYR A 395 -9.63 -31.83 -2.76
N GLU A 396 -10.29 -32.82 -2.16
CA GLU A 396 -11.25 -32.61 -1.08
C GLU A 396 -10.57 -32.07 0.18
N GLU A 397 -9.38 -32.57 0.51
CA GLU A 397 -8.59 -32.06 1.63
C GLU A 397 -8.08 -30.64 1.35
N ALA A 398 -7.67 -30.35 0.11
CA ALA A 398 -7.30 -29.00 -0.31
C ALA A 398 -8.46 -28.01 -0.09
N LEU A 399 -9.67 -28.37 -0.51
CA LEU A 399 -10.87 -27.53 -0.29
C LEU A 399 -11.14 -27.30 1.20
N GLN A 400 -11.00 -28.33 2.05
CA GLN A 400 -11.21 -28.17 3.50
C GLN A 400 -10.22 -27.18 4.11
N TRP A 401 -8.93 -27.26 3.75
CA TRP A 401 -7.91 -26.32 4.21
C TRP A 401 -8.15 -24.91 3.67
N ALA A 402 -8.44 -24.77 2.37
CA ALA A 402 -8.69 -23.49 1.73
C ALA A 402 -9.92 -22.79 2.33
N GLN A 403 -11.03 -23.52 2.49
CA GLN A 403 -12.28 -22.98 3.04
C GLN A 403 -12.10 -22.56 4.51
N ARG A 404 -11.48 -23.43 5.33
CA ARG A 404 -11.20 -23.08 6.73
C ARG A 404 -10.36 -21.82 6.85
N CYS A 405 -9.30 -21.72 6.05
CA CYS A 405 -8.45 -20.55 6.03
C CYS A 405 -9.25 -19.32 5.57
N TYR A 406 -10.07 -19.46 4.53
CA TYR A 406 -10.87 -18.37 3.96
C TYR A 406 -11.89 -17.81 4.96
N ASP A 407 -12.53 -18.66 5.74
CA ASP A 407 -13.48 -18.25 6.77
C ASP A 407 -12.80 -17.42 7.87
N ILE A 408 -11.57 -17.79 8.24
CA ILE A 408 -10.77 -17.03 9.21
C ILE A 408 -10.29 -15.71 8.59
N GLU A 409 -9.75 -15.74 7.36
CA GLU A 409 -9.31 -14.55 6.62
C GLU A 409 -10.44 -13.52 6.49
N CYS A 410 -11.65 -13.95 6.11
CA CYS A 410 -12.80 -13.08 5.99
C CYS A 410 -13.22 -12.47 7.32
N ARG A 411 -13.09 -13.21 8.43
CA ARG A 411 -13.38 -12.69 9.77
C ARG A 411 -12.33 -11.67 10.21
N VAL A 412 -11.06 -11.90 9.92
CA VAL A 412 -9.94 -11.09 10.44
C VAL A 412 -9.66 -9.86 9.58
N LEU A 413 -9.61 -10.03 8.24
CA LEU A 413 -9.17 -8.99 7.30
C LEU A 413 -10.30 -8.48 6.40
N GLY A 414 -11.37 -9.29 6.25
CA GLY A 414 -12.48 -9.01 5.35
C GLY A 414 -12.31 -9.66 3.97
N ALA A 415 -13.43 -9.86 3.28
CA ALA A 415 -13.48 -10.65 2.04
C ALA A 415 -12.74 -10.02 0.84
N ASP A 416 -12.50 -8.71 0.85
CA ASP A 416 -11.77 -7.98 -0.21
C ASP A 416 -10.25 -7.90 0.07
N HIS A 417 -9.73 -8.51 1.14
CA HIS A 417 -8.29 -8.53 1.43
C HIS A 417 -7.52 -9.45 0.49
N PRO A 418 -6.25 -9.12 0.13
CA PRO A 418 -5.47 -9.97 -0.75
C PRO A 418 -5.36 -11.44 -0.38
N GLU A 419 -5.10 -11.73 0.89
CA GLU A 419 -5.04 -13.12 1.38
C GLU A 419 -6.38 -13.86 1.29
N SER A 420 -7.50 -13.15 1.46
CA SER A 420 -8.84 -13.76 1.31
C SER A 420 -9.10 -14.22 -0.12
N TYR A 421 -8.78 -13.40 -1.12
CA TYR A 421 -9.05 -13.79 -2.50
C TYR A 421 -8.05 -14.83 -3.01
N ARG A 422 -6.80 -14.86 -2.51
CA ARG A 422 -5.82 -15.88 -2.91
C ARG A 422 -6.35 -17.28 -2.64
N LEU A 423 -7.07 -17.45 -1.52
CA LEU A 423 -7.78 -18.68 -1.19
C LEU A 423 -8.98 -18.96 -2.10
N ARG A 424 -9.70 -17.92 -2.54
CA ARG A 424 -10.73 -18.08 -3.59
C ARG A 424 -10.13 -18.58 -4.89
N ASN A 425 -8.97 -18.05 -5.31
CA ASN A 425 -8.28 -18.53 -6.50
C ASN A 425 -7.90 -20.01 -6.36
N GLU A 426 -7.36 -20.42 -5.20
CA GLU A 426 -7.07 -21.84 -4.92
C GLU A 426 -8.34 -22.72 -4.96
N MET A 427 -9.44 -22.29 -4.34
CA MET A 427 -10.72 -23.02 -4.43
C MET A 427 -11.22 -23.10 -5.88
N GLY A 428 -11.13 -22.03 -6.64
CA GLY A 428 -11.49 -21.98 -8.06
C GLY A 428 -10.67 -22.96 -8.90
N LEU A 429 -9.36 -23.05 -8.65
CA LEU A 429 -8.48 -24.04 -9.29
C LEU A 429 -8.91 -25.47 -8.98
N VAL A 430 -9.27 -25.78 -7.72
CA VAL A 430 -9.73 -27.11 -7.34
C VAL A 430 -11.09 -27.44 -7.96
N TYR A 431 -12.07 -26.54 -7.88
CA TYR A 431 -13.39 -26.74 -8.49
C TYR A 431 -13.31 -26.96 -10.00
N ARG A 432 -12.47 -26.19 -10.70
CA ARG A 432 -12.21 -26.39 -12.14
C ARG A 432 -11.65 -27.78 -12.42
N THR A 433 -10.72 -28.24 -11.59
CA THR A 433 -10.11 -29.58 -11.72
C THR A 433 -11.14 -30.70 -11.50
N LEU A 434 -12.10 -30.48 -10.60
CA LEU A 434 -13.21 -31.41 -10.33
C LEU A 434 -14.36 -31.30 -11.34
N GLY A 435 -14.29 -30.38 -12.31
CA GLY A 435 -15.35 -30.16 -13.31
C GLY A 435 -16.53 -29.30 -12.84
N HIS A 436 -16.42 -28.68 -11.67
CA HIS A 436 -17.42 -27.74 -11.13
C HIS A 436 -17.17 -26.32 -11.67
N PHE A 437 -17.31 -26.13 -12.98
CA PHE A 437 -16.88 -24.90 -13.65
C PHE A 437 -17.64 -23.63 -13.22
N ASP A 438 -18.92 -23.74 -12.87
CA ASP A 438 -19.73 -22.59 -12.44
C ASP A 438 -19.29 -22.08 -11.05
N LEU A 439 -18.96 -23.01 -10.13
CA LEU A 439 -18.39 -22.66 -8.84
C LEU A 439 -16.99 -22.06 -9.01
N ALA A 440 -16.18 -22.63 -9.89
CA ALA A 440 -14.87 -22.09 -10.22
C ALA A 440 -14.97 -20.65 -10.75
N GLU A 441 -15.92 -20.39 -11.66
CA GLU A 441 -16.17 -19.06 -12.22
C GLU A 441 -16.51 -18.01 -11.16
N GLU A 442 -17.36 -18.33 -10.18
CA GLU A 442 -17.70 -17.43 -9.09
C GLU A 442 -16.46 -17.01 -8.28
N HIS A 443 -15.66 -17.99 -7.88
CA HIS A 443 -14.45 -17.76 -7.10
C HIS A 443 -13.38 -16.99 -7.88
N LEU A 444 -13.16 -17.34 -9.15
CA LEU A 444 -12.13 -16.76 -10.00
C LEU A 444 -12.48 -15.33 -10.44
N ASN A 445 -13.75 -15.04 -10.74
CA ASN A 445 -14.18 -13.66 -11.05
C ASN A 445 -13.95 -12.71 -9.88
N ASN A 446 -14.25 -13.16 -8.66
CA ASN A 446 -14.01 -12.36 -7.47
C ASN A 446 -12.50 -12.09 -7.27
N ALA A 447 -11.67 -13.12 -7.40
CA ALA A 447 -10.22 -12.99 -7.32
C ALA A 447 -9.67 -12.00 -8.36
N CYS A 448 -10.05 -12.14 -9.63
CA CYS A 448 -9.62 -11.26 -10.71
C CYS A 448 -9.95 -9.79 -10.43
N ARG A 449 -11.18 -9.50 -9.98
CA ARG A 449 -11.61 -8.12 -9.65
C ARG A 449 -10.74 -7.49 -8.57
N VAL A 450 -10.43 -8.23 -7.51
CA VAL A 450 -9.62 -7.72 -6.39
C VAL A 450 -8.15 -7.56 -6.81
N CYS A 451 -7.57 -8.56 -7.50
CA CYS A 451 -6.20 -8.47 -8.02
C CYS A 451 -5.99 -7.25 -8.91
N LEU A 452 -6.91 -7.04 -9.87
CA LEU A 452 -6.87 -5.93 -10.81
C LEU A 452 -6.87 -4.57 -10.10
N ARG A 453 -7.66 -4.43 -9.04
CA ARG A 453 -7.76 -3.18 -8.28
C ARG A 453 -6.53 -2.94 -7.40
N ILE A 454 -6.11 -3.95 -6.65
CA ILE A 454 -5.02 -3.82 -5.67
C ILE A 454 -3.66 -3.80 -6.37
N TYR A 455 -3.36 -4.80 -7.19
CA TYR A 455 -2.04 -4.99 -7.78
C TYR A 455 -1.92 -4.45 -9.22
N GLY A 456 -3.03 -4.23 -9.90
CA GLY A 456 -3.04 -3.80 -11.30
C GLY A 456 -2.98 -4.98 -12.28
N PRO A 457 -3.12 -4.70 -13.60
CA PRO A 457 -3.24 -5.72 -14.64
C PRO A 457 -1.98 -6.58 -14.79
N ASN A 458 -0.81 -5.97 -14.66
CA ASN A 458 0.47 -6.61 -14.97
C ASN A 458 1.01 -7.47 -13.82
N HIS A 459 0.42 -7.43 -12.62
CA HIS A 459 0.99 -8.16 -11.49
C HIS A 459 0.84 -9.69 -11.66
N PRO A 460 1.82 -10.52 -11.27
CA PRO A 460 1.75 -11.98 -11.42
C PRO A 460 0.48 -12.60 -10.83
N HIS A 461 0.03 -12.15 -9.66
CA HIS A 461 -1.23 -12.65 -9.06
C HIS A 461 -2.47 -12.32 -9.92
N THR A 462 -2.49 -11.16 -10.57
CA THR A 462 -3.56 -10.78 -11.50
C THR A 462 -3.53 -11.66 -12.74
N LEU A 463 -2.35 -11.82 -13.34
CA LEU A 463 -2.17 -12.64 -14.54
C LEU A 463 -2.53 -14.12 -14.29
N ILE A 464 -2.13 -14.69 -13.15
CA ILE A 464 -2.48 -16.07 -12.76
C ILE A 464 -3.99 -16.23 -12.61
N SER A 465 -4.65 -15.28 -11.93
CA SER A 465 -6.10 -15.33 -11.70
C SER A 465 -6.87 -15.21 -13.01
N GLN A 466 -6.49 -14.26 -13.88
CA GLN A 466 -7.11 -14.06 -15.18
C GLN A 466 -6.89 -15.24 -16.13
N TYR A 467 -5.67 -15.80 -16.17
CA TYR A 467 -5.36 -16.99 -16.95
C TYR A 467 -6.24 -18.17 -16.50
N THR A 468 -6.36 -18.37 -15.20
CA THR A 468 -7.18 -19.46 -14.64
C THR A 468 -8.66 -19.28 -14.99
N LEU A 469 -9.17 -18.06 -14.95
CA LEU A 469 -10.53 -17.73 -15.38
C LEU A 469 -10.74 -18.00 -16.88
N GLY A 470 -9.78 -17.62 -17.72
CA GLY A 470 -9.81 -17.89 -19.17
C GLY A 470 -9.82 -19.38 -19.48
N GLU A 471 -9.01 -20.18 -18.79
CA GLU A 471 -9.02 -21.63 -18.91
C GLU A 471 -10.36 -22.24 -18.43
N ASN A 472 -10.97 -21.68 -17.38
CA ASN A 472 -12.31 -22.10 -16.97
C ASN A 472 -13.35 -21.86 -18.08
N TYR A 473 -13.34 -20.67 -18.70
CA TYR A 473 -14.22 -20.35 -19.84
C TYR A 473 -13.97 -21.28 -21.04
N ARG A 474 -12.70 -21.58 -21.35
CA ARG A 474 -12.35 -22.53 -22.42
C ARG A 474 -12.94 -23.91 -22.16
N LEU A 475 -12.89 -24.40 -20.92
CA LEU A 475 -13.45 -25.69 -20.51
C LEU A 475 -14.99 -25.70 -20.50
N GLN A 476 -15.63 -24.55 -20.26
CA GLN A 476 -17.09 -24.37 -20.39
C GLN A 476 -17.56 -24.22 -21.85
N GLY A 477 -16.66 -24.07 -22.82
CA GLY A 477 -16.99 -23.78 -24.22
C GLY A 477 -17.30 -22.31 -24.51
N LYS A 478 -17.05 -21.41 -23.56
CA LYS A 478 -17.14 -19.94 -23.70
C LYS A 478 -15.87 -19.39 -24.38
N TYR A 479 -15.67 -19.77 -25.64
CA TYR A 479 -14.40 -19.54 -26.33
C TYR A 479 -14.10 -18.05 -26.59
N SER A 480 -15.13 -17.23 -26.82
CA SER A 480 -14.93 -15.79 -27.07
C SER A 480 -14.43 -15.07 -25.81
N GLU A 481 -15.01 -15.38 -24.66
CA GLU A 481 -14.61 -14.84 -23.35
C GLU A 481 -13.22 -15.35 -22.95
N ALA A 482 -12.93 -16.63 -23.21
CA ALA A 482 -11.60 -17.21 -22.99
C ALA A 482 -10.53 -16.54 -23.86
N GLU A 483 -10.81 -16.33 -25.15
CA GLU A 483 -9.89 -15.67 -26.08
C GLU A 483 -9.58 -14.24 -25.64
N GLU A 484 -10.60 -13.46 -25.27
CA GLU A 484 -10.42 -12.08 -24.82
C GLU A 484 -9.47 -11.99 -23.61
N ILE A 485 -9.72 -12.79 -22.58
CA ILE A 485 -8.95 -12.71 -21.33
C ILE A 485 -7.54 -13.30 -21.49
N LEU A 486 -7.40 -14.42 -22.19
CA LEU A 486 -6.08 -15.05 -22.39
C LEU A 486 -5.17 -14.21 -23.27
N LEU A 487 -5.71 -13.59 -24.33
CA LEU A 487 -4.94 -12.66 -25.17
C LEU A 487 -4.54 -11.39 -24.41
N ARG A 488 -5.36 -10.93 -23.47
CA ARG A 488 -5.00 -9.82 -22.57
C ARG A 488 -3.84 -10.23 -21.67
N CYS A 489 -3.93 -11.37 -20.99
CA CYS A 489 -2.84 -11.88 -20.14
C CYS A 489 -1.53 -12.02 -20.93
N LEU A 490 -1.57 -12.57 -22.14
CA LEU A 490 -0.38 -12.72 -23.00
C LEU A 490 0.27 -11.38 -23.35
N LYS A 491 -0.54 -10.36 -23.66
CA LYS A 491 -0.03 -9.01 -23.97
C LYS A 491 0.62 -8.36 -22.74
N GLU A 492 0.01 -8.53 -21.57
CA GLU A 492 0.49 -7.97 -20.30
C GLU A 492 1.75 -8.72 -19.81
N ASP A 493 1.82 -10.04 -19.97
CA ASP A 493 3.01 -10.84 -19.66
C ASP A 493 4.18 -10.51 -20.60
N ASP A 494 3.96 -10.33 -21.91
CA ASP A 494 5.01 -9.89 -22.84
C ASP A 494 5.55 -8.49 -22.50
N ALA A 495 4.69 -7.58 -22.01
CA ALA A 495 5.11 -6.28 -21.53
C ALA A 495 6.02 -6.39 -20.29
N ASN A 496 5.71 -7.28 -19.34
CA ASN A 496 6.55 -7.57 -18.18
C ASN A 496 7.91 -8.20 -18.55
N MET A 497 7.94 -9.06 -19.56
CA MET A 497 9.20 -9.67 -20.01
C MET A 497 10.19 -8.63 -20.55
N ARG A 498 9.69 -7.55 -21.15
CA ARG A 498 10.52 -6.46 -21.66
C ARG A 498 11.12 -5.59 -20.55
N THR A 499 10.49 -5.52 -19.37
CA THR A 499 11.00 -4.77 -18.22
C THR A 499 11.95 -5.59 -17.32
N LYS A 500 12.10 -6.91 -17.53
CA LYS A 500 13.02 -7.81 -16.79
C LYS A 500 12.83 -7.86 -15.26
N GLU A 501 11.69 -7.41 -14.74
CA GLU A 501 11.51 -7.29 -13.29
C GLU A 501 10.92 -8.54 -12.61
N TYR A 502 10.32 -9.47 -13.36
CA TYR A 502 9.50 -10.53 -12.76
C TYR A 502 9.84 -11.95 -13.19
N CYS A 503 9.70 -12.89 -12.23
CA CYS A 503 9.70 -14.32 -12.49
C CYS A 503 8.52 -14.69 -13.39
N ARG A 504 8.78 -15.48 -14.43
CA ARG A 504 7.78 -15.99 -15.39
C ARG A 504 6.48 -16.43 -14.69
N VAL A 505 5.33 -15.89 -15.11
CA VAL A 505 4.01 -16.53 -14.85
C VAL A 505 4.05 -17.99 -15.35
N THR A 506 4.83 -18.26 -16.40
CA THR A 506 5.09 -19.60 -16.95
C THR A 506 5.98 -20.52 -16.10
N LYS A 507 6.57 -20.06 -14.99
CA LYS A 507 7.24 -20.94 -13.99
C LYS A 507 6.28 -21.36 -12.87
N CYS A 508 5.32 -20.51 -12.50
CA CYS A 508 4.28 -20.83 -11.51
C CYS A 508 3.14 -21.68 -12.11
N LEU A 509 2.87 -21.51 -13.40
CA LEU A 509 2.01 -22.38 -14.17
C LEU A 509 2.83 -23.59 -14.61
N ASP A 510 2.61 -24.73 -13.96
CA ASP A 510 3.19 -26.00 -14.42
C ASP A 510 2.54 -26.41 -15.75
N TRP A 511 3.14 -26.00 -16.86
CA TRP A 511 2.78 -26.42 -18.21
C TRP A 511 3.00 -27.92 -18.45
N SER A 512 3.54 -28.68 -17.49
CA SER A 512 3.76 -30.13 -17.64
C SER A 512 2.47 -30.96 -17.56
N THR A 513 1.31 -30.32 -17.38
CA THR A 513 -0.01 -30.98 -17.44
C THR A 513 -0.68 -30.95 -18.82
N TRP A 514 0.04 -30.52 -19.86
CA TRP A 514 -0.38 -30.63 -21.27
C TRP A 514 0.14 -31.90 -21.96
#